data_AF-A0A8H6TZ91-F1
#
_entry.id   AF-A0A8H6TZ91-F1
#
_cell.length_a   1.000
_cell.length_b   1.000
_cell.length_c   1.000
_cell.angle_alpha   90.00
_cell.angle_beta   90.00
_cell.angle_gamma   90.00
#
_symmetry.space_group_name_H-M   'P 1'
#
loop_
_entity.id
_entity.type
_entity.pdbx_description
1 polymer ?
#
loop_
_entity_poly.entity_id
_entity_poly.type
_entity_poly.pdbx_seq_one_letter_code
_entity_poly.pdbx_strand_id
1 'polypeptide(L)'
;MLSFALLTGLFLATPLSAVDIAKSRWVTSWTAMPQDTDAANMPPAAFIDTATNTTFFNTTIRQTVRVSLGGEAIRVRFANTFGTSNLVITAASIALPVSGSGSKSVHLNTSQALTFAGSTSFSVPVGGLVVSDPLEFGVAALETISVSVYLASGHPGKITSHPGSFTTSWLQWGNSIHEENLTDASVSPTPHWFLLNAVEVFAPDAASALFLVGDSITDGFGSDMDANNRQVQRSSSGTAPESG
;
A
#
# COMPACT_ATOMS: atom_id res chain seq x y z
N MET A 1 -65.05 -18.89 3.83
CA MET A 1 -64.40 -17.63 4.29
C MET A 1 -63.04 -18.00 4.88
N LEU A 2 -61.97 -17.91 4.08
CA LEU A 2 -60.59 -18.14 4.55
C LEU A 2 -59.93 -16.77 4.74
N SER A 3 -59.55 -16.44 5.97
CA SER A 3 -58.79 -15.23 6.30
C SER A 3 -57.29 -15.51 6.14
N PHE A 4 -56.62 -14.72 5.30
CA PHE A 4 -55.16 -14.66 5.22
C PHE A 4 -54.70 -13.54 6.16
N ALA A 5 -53.95 -13.89 7.22
CA ALA A 5 -53.27 -12.94 8.08
C ALA A 5 -51.94 -12.55 7.43
N LEU A 6 -51.78 -11.26 7.09
CA LEU A 6 -50.56 -10.69 6.55
C LEU A 6 -49.63 -10.33 7.72
N LEU A 7 -48.50 -11.04 7.86
CA LEU A 7 -47.44 -10.67 8.79
C LEU A 7 -46.58 -9.57 8.16
N THR A 8 -46.71 -8.34 8.67
CA THR A 8 -45.77 -7.25 8.36
C THR A 8 -44.54 -7.37 9.26
N GLY A 9 -43.43 -7.83 8.69
CA GLY A 9 -42.12 -7.85 9.35
C GLY A 9 -41.54 -6.43 9.42
N LEU A 10 -41.35 -5.92 10.64
CA LEU A 10 -40.68 -4.64 10.90
C LEU A 10 -39.16 -4.87 10.79
N PHE A 11 -38.55 -4.40 9.70
CA PHE A 11 -37.09 -4.29 9.61
C PHE A 11 -36.62 -3.13 10.48
N LEU A 12 -36.01 -3.44 11.64
CA LEU A 12 -35.23 -2.48 12.41
C LEU A 12 -33.92 -2.22 11.67
N ALA A 13 -33.84 -1.11 10.94
CA ALA A 13 -32.58 -0.59 10.44
C ALA A 13 -31.72 -0.16 11.63
N THR A 14 -30.67 -0.90 11.93
CA THR A 14 -29.64 -0.47 12.89
C THR A 14 -28.96 0.77 12.33
N PRO A 15 -28.91 1.90 13.06
CA PRO A 15 -28.20 3.08 12.58
C PRO A 15 -26.71 2.75 12.45
N LEU A 16 -26.16 2.98 11.26
CA LEU A 16 -24.72 3.02 11.05
C LEU A 16 -24.18 4.09 12.02
N SER A 17 -23.39 3.68 13.01
CA SER A 17 -22.85 4.64 13.98
C SER A 17 -21.87 5.55 13.25
N ALA A 18 -22.24 6.83 13.11
CA ALA A 18 -21.34 7.83 12.56
C ALA A 18 -20.07 7.92 13.41
N VAL A 19 -18.90 7.93 12.76
CA VAL A 19 -17.62 8.12 13.42
C VAL A 19 -17.59 9.51 14.06
N ASP A 20 -17.43 9.57 15.39
CA ASP A 20 -17.25 10.83 16.11
C ASP A 20 -15.83 11.36 15.84
N ILE A 21 -15.73 12.40 15.00
CA ILE A 21 -14.46 13.01 14.61
C ILE A 21 -13.68 13.52 15.85
N ALA A 22 -14.39 13.97 16.90
CA ALA A 22 -13.75 14.46 18.13
C ALA A 22 -13.08 13.35 18.95
N LYS A 23 -13.39 12.08 18.64
CA LYS A 23 -12.80 10.89 19.24
C LYS A 23 -12.15 9.99 18.19
N SER A 24 -11.54 10.59 17.18
CA SER A 24 -10.89 9.85 16.10
C SER A 24 -9.48 10.36 15.86
N ARG A 25 -8.59 9.45 15.49
CA ARG A 25 -7.17 9.75 15.27
C ARG A 25 -6.62 8.92 14.12
N TRP A 26 -5.51 9.40 13.57
CA TRP A 26 -4.72 8.64 12.62
C TRP A 26 -4.01 7.49 13.33
N VAL A 27 -4.21 6.27 12.82
CA VAL A 27 -3.56 5.06 13.31
C VAL A 27 -2.84 4.41 12.14
N THR A 28 -1.54 4.15 12.31
CA THR A 28 -0.78 3.36 11.34
C THR A 28 -1.36 1.94 11.29
N SER A 29 -1.88 1.56 10.13
CA SER A 29 -2.55 0.28 9.88
C SER A 29 -1.64 -0.71 9.15
N TRP A 30 -0.62 -0.20 8.46
CA TRP A 30 0.44 -0.96 7.83
C TRP A 30 1.71 -0.12 7.78
N THR A 31 2.88 -0.75 7.89
CA THR A 31 4.18 -0.10 7.71
C THR A 31 5.25 -1.08 7.21
N ALA A 32 6.25 -0.57 6.51
CA ALA A 32 7.44 -1.31 6.09
C ALA A 32 8.69 -0.72 6.78
N MET A 33 9.65 -1.57 7.12
CA MET A 33 10.95 -1.14 7.64
C MET A 33 11.81 -0.69 6.45
N PRO A 34 12.18 0.59 6.31
CA PRO A 34 12.97 1.00 5.17
C PRO A 34 14.35 0.32 5.19
N GLN A 35 14.80 -0.16 4.03
CA GLN A 35 16.13 -0.72 3.82
C GLN A 35 16.84 0.01 2.66
N ASP A 36 18.16 0.09 2.74
CA ASP A 36 19.00 0.45 1.59
C ASP A 36 18.94 -0.70 0.57
N THR A 37 18.59 -0.40 -0.67
CA THR A 37 18.42 -1.44 -1.70
C THR A 37 19.79 -1.92 -2.14
N ASP A 38 20.17 -3.13 -1.72
CA ASP A 38 21.40 -3.76 -2.19
C ASP A 38 21.31 -4.17 -3.67
N ALA A 39 22.45 -4.52 -4.25
CA ALA A 39 22.54 -4.88 -5.67
C ALA A 39 21.68 -6.11 -6.06
N ALA A 40 21.38 -7.01 -5.13
CA ALA A 40 20.56 -8.19 -5.39
C ALA A 40 19.06 -7.88 -5.41
N ASN A 41 18.67 -6.78 -4.76
CA ASN A 41 17.29 -6.33 -4.64
C ASN A 41 16.98 -5.09 -5.49
N MET A 42 17.91 -4.65 -6.33
CA MET A 42 17.62 -3.63 -7.34
C MET A 42 16.53 -4.12 -8.31
N PRO A 43 15.74 -3.20 -8.90
CA PRO A 43 14.74 -3.58 -9.89
C PRO A 43 15.39 -4.23 -11.13
N PRO A 44 14.59 -4.89 -12.00
CA PRO A 44 15.10 -5.47 -13.25
C PRO A 44 15.89 -4.45 -14.06
N ALA A 45 16.96 -4.91 -14.73
CA ALA A 45 17.92 -4.03 -15.42
C ALA A 45 17.28 -3.07 -16.43
N ALA A 46 16.14 -3.43 -17.02
CA ALA A 46 15.38 -2.56 -17.92
C ALA A 46 14.86 -1.25 -17.26
N PHE A 47 14.82 -1.20 -15.93
CA PHE A 47 14.39 -0.02 -15.16
C PHE A 47 15.56 0.74 -14.54
N ILE A 48 16.80 0.40 -14.92
CA ILE A 48 18.02 1.03 -14.40
C ILE A 48 18.83 1.57 -15.58
N ASP A 49 19.01 2.89 -15.60
CA ASP A 49 20.00 3.54 -16.46
C ASP A 49 21.33 3.63 -15.72
N THR A 50 22.26 2.76 -16.09
CA THR A 50 23.60 2.71 -15.48
C THR A 50 24.51 3.86 -15.91
N ALA A 51 24.23 4.53 -17.03
CA ALA A 51 25.01 5.66 -17.49
C ALA A 51 24.72 6.92 -16.65
N THR A 52 23.47 7.09 -16.22
CA THR A 52 23.04 8.21 -15.38
C THR A 52 22.86 7.84 -13.91
N ASN A 53 23.03 6.56 -13.56
CA ASN A 53 22.73 6.00 -12.24
C ASN A 53 21.29 6.31 -11.78
N THR A 54 20.34 6.26 -12.73
CA THR A 54 18.94 6.59 -12.50
C THR A 54 18.09 5.32 -12.53
N THR A 55 17.27 5.14 -11.50
CA THR A 55 16.33 4.02 -11.39
C THR A 55 14.91 4.50 -11.62
N PHE A 56 14.05 3.67 -12.22
CA PHE A 56 12.63 3.95 -12.45
C PHE A 56 12.35 5.16 -13.35
N PHE A 57 13.23 5.47 -14.30
CA PHE A 57 12.94 6.52 -15.29
C PHE A 57 11.65 6.19 -16.06
N ASN A 58 10.74 7.15 -16.19
CA ASN A 58 9.43 6.97 -16.83
C ASN A 58 8.72 5.68 -16.38
N THR A 59 8.65 5.41 -15.08
CA THR A 59 8.17 4.12 -14.55
C THR A 59 7.03 4.29 -13.56
N THR A 60 5.98 3.49 -13.75
CA THR A 60 4.94 3.22 -12.76
C THR A 60 5.33 1.99 -11.94
N ILE A 61 5.20 2.10 -10.62
CA ILE A 61 5.37 1.01 -9.65
C ILE A 61 4.01 0.79 -8.99
N ARG A 62 3.43 -0.41 -9.10
CA ARG A 62 2.15 -0.80 -8.49
C ARG A 62 2.39 -1.83 -7.42
N GLN A 63 1.96 -1.54 -6.20
CA GLN A 63 2.28 -2.31 -5.01
C GLN A 63 1.03 -2.55 -4.18
N THR A 64 0.85 -3.75 -3.67
CA THR A 64 -0.28 -4.05 -2.79
C THR A 64 0.14 -4.11 -1.33
N VAL A 65 -0.70 -3.62 -0.42
CA VAL A 65 -0.51 -3.74 1.02
C VAL A 65 -1.81 -4.16 1.69
N ARG A 66 -1.71 -5.01 2.71
CA ARG A 66 -2.84 -5.42 3.54
C ARG A 66 -2.86 -4.62 4.83
N VAL A 67 -3.93 -3.85 5.05
CA VAL A 67 -4.10 -3.04 6.26
C VAL A 67 -4.55 -3.92 7.43
N SER A 68 -4.09 -3.66 8.65
CA SER A 68 -4.51 -4.42 9.84
C SER A 68 -5.84 -3.95 10.43
N LEU A 69 -6.10 -2.65 10.29
CA LEU A 69 -7.27 -1.93 10.77
C LEU A 69 -7.96 -1.21 9.61
N GLY A 70 -9.29 -1.20 9.65
CA GLY A 70 -10.11 -0.42 8.72
C GLY A 70 -10.33 1.03 9.17
N GLY A 71 -10.87 1.85 8.27
CA GLY A 71 -11.27 3.22 8.54
C GLY A 71 -11.96 3.84 7.32
N GLU A 72 -12.64 4.97 7.54
CA GLU A 72 -13.40 5.66 6.47
C GLU A 72 -12.51 6.61 5.63
N ALA A 73 -11.37 7.02 6.20
CA ALA A 73 -10.37 7.81 5.51
C ALA A 73 -8.99 7.21 5.72
N ILE A 74 -8.11 7.44 4.74
CA ILE A 74 -6.72 6.97 4.77
C ILE A 74 -5.76 8.09 4.43
N ARG A 75 -4.48 7.85 4.72
CA ARG A 75 -3.37 8.59 4.13
C ARG A 75 -2.16 7.68 4.00
N VAL A 76 -1.29 8.02 3.05
CA VAL A 76 -0.13 7.20 2.67
C VAL A 76 1.16 7.95 2.96
N ARG A 77 2.19 7.23 3.42
CA ARG A 77 3.53 7.77 3.63
C ARG A 77 4.52 7.19 2.64
N PHE A 78 5.31 8.07 2.03
CA PHE A 78 6.47 7.71 1.23
C PHE A 78 7.74 8.15 1.95
N ALA A 79 8.79 7.33 1.86
CA ALA A 79 10.07 7.59 2.49
C ALA A 79 11.21 7.57 1.47
N ASN A 80 12.19 8.45 1.73
CA ASN A 80 13.44 8.54 1.01
C ASN A 80 14.60 8.43 2.02
N THR A 81 14.52 7.43 2.89
CA THR A 81 15.42 7.23 4.04
C THR A 81 16.88 7.10 3.63
N PHE A 82 17.14 6.34 2.56
CA PHE A 82 18.50 6.02 2.10
C PHE A 82 18.91 6.74 0.81
N GLY A 83 17.99 7.44 0.15
CA GLY A 83 18.30 8.10 -1.11
C GLY A 83 19.26 9.25 -0.94
N THR A 84 19.98 9.56 -2.02
CA THR A 84 21.07 10.56 -2.02
C THR A 84 20.68 11.86 -2.71
N SER A 85 19.46 11.92 -3.25
CA SER A 85 18.84 13.13 -3.79
C SER A 85 17.38 13.17 -3.36
N ASN A 86 16.72 14.30 -3.58
CA ASN A 86 15.28 14.39 -3.40
C ASN A 86 14.58 13.36 -4.31
N LEU A 87 13.67 12.59 -3.75
CA LEU A 87 12.80 11.69 -4.51
C LEU A 87 11.63 12.52 -5.04
N VAL A 88 11.48 12.57 -6.36
CA VAL A 88 10.37 13.26 -7.01
C VAL A 88 9.37 12.22 -7.48
N ILE A 89 8.19 12.22 -6.88
CA ILE A 89 7.06 11.40 -7.33
C ILE A 89 6.18 12.33 -8.18
N THR A 90 5.97 11.96 -9.43
CA THR A 90 5.21 12.76 -10.39
C THR A 90 3.71 12.60 -10.16
N ALA A 91 3.27 11.39 -9.83
CA ALA A 91 1.88 11.12 -9.49
C ALA A 91 1.78 9.84 -8.66
N ALA A 92 0.73 9.73 -7.85
CA ALA A 92 0.43 8.53 -7.09
C ALA A 92 -1.09 8.33 -7.00
N SER A 93 -1.52 7.08 -6.86
CA SER A 93 -2.93 6.72 -6.70
C SER A 93 -3.10 5.54 -5.74
N ILE A 94 -4.31 5.39 -5.24
CA ILE A 94 -4.77 4.19 -4.55
C ILE A 94 -5.98 3.59 -5.29
N ALA A 95 -6.16 2.27 -5.22
CA ALA A 95 -7.35 1.56 -5.65
C ALA A 95 -7.50 0.22 -4.90
N LEU A 96 -8.65 -0.43 -5.01
CA LEU A 96 -8.81 -1.82 -4.61
C LEU A 96 -8.24 -2.76 -5.70
N PRO A 97 -7.39 -3.75 -5.35
CA PRO A 97 -6.86 -4.71 -6.30
C PRO A 97 -7.91 -5.76 -6.70
N VAL A 98 -7.86 -6.23 -7.95
CA VAL A 98 -8.82 -7.24 -8.46
C VAL A 98 -8.55 -8.63 -7.87
N SER A 99 -7.29 -8.98 -7.65
CA SER A 99 -6.87 -10.32 -7.20
C SER A 99 -6.13 -10.30 -5.85
N GLY A 100 -6.40 -9.31 -5.00
CA GLY A 100 -5.75 -9.18 -3.70
C GLY A 100 -4.27 -8.82 -3.78
N SER A 101 -3.44 -9.41 -2.92
CA SER A 101 -2.00 -9.10 -2.88
C SER A 101 -1.27 -9.62 -4.11
N GLY A 102 -0.25 -8.87 -4.53
CA GLY A 102 0.48 -9.13 -5.76
C GLY A 102 -0.31 -8.82 -7.04
N SER A 103 -1.50 -8.21 -6.95
CA SER A 103 -2.30 -7.92 -8.14
C SER A 103 -1.69 -6.78 -8.96
N LYS A 104 -1.55 -7.03 -10.28
CA LYS A 104 -1.27 -5.98 -11.26
C LYS A 104 -2.52 -5.23 -11.73
N SER A 105 -3.70 -5.72 -11.37
CA SER A 105 -4.99 -5.17 -11.77
C SER A 105 -5.70 -4.51 -10.60
N VAL A 106 -6.45 -3.46 -10.88
CA VAL A 106 -7.24 -2.71 -9.90
C VAL A 106 -8.66 -2.50 -10.39
N HIS A 107 -9.61 -2.38 -9.48
CA HIS A 107 -10.96 -1.93 -9.80
C HIS A 107 -10.90 -0.43 -10.13
N LEU A 108 -10.93 -0.08 -11.42
CA LEU A 108 -10.68 1.28 -11.88
C LEU A 108 -11.65 2.32 -11.27
N ASN A 109 -12.90 1.93 -11.03
CA ASN A 109 -13.92 2.77 -10.38
C ASN A 109 -13.59 3.12 -8.91
N THR A 110 -12.63 2.43 -8.29
CA THR A 110 -12.11 2.75 -6.95
C THR A 110 -10.85 3.60 -7.00
N SER A 111 -10.28 3.85 -8.20
CA SER A 111 -9.01 4.55 -8.32
C SER A 111 -9.14 6.02 -7.95
N GLN A 112 -8.34 6.46 -6.98
CA GLN A 112 -8.28 7.83 -6.50
C GLN A 112 -6.84 8.33 -6.46
N ALA A 113 -6.60 9.55 -6.93
CA ALA A 113 -5.27 10.17 -6.89
C ALA A 113 -4.90 10.58 -5.46
N LEU A 114 -3.63 10.41 -5.10
CA LEU A 114 -3.08 10.95 -3.86
C LEU A 114 -2.54 12.36 -4.12
N THR A 115 -2.76 13.26 -3.18
CA THR A 115 -2.21 14.61 -3.19
C THR A 115 -1.37 14.87 -1.95
N PHE A 116 -0.47 15.85 -2.05
CA PHE A 116 0.39 16.32 -0.98
C PHE A 116 0.36 17.85 -1.00
N ALA A 117 -0.23 18.44 0.04
CA ALA A 117 -0.53 19.87 0.06
C ALA A 117 -1.32 20.33 -1.19
N GLY A 118 -2.26 19.50 -1.64
CA GLY A 118 -3.09 19.74 -2.82
C GLY A 118 -2.44 19.46 -4.17
N SER A 119 -1.15 19.08 -4.21
CA SER A 119 -0.44 18.77 -5.47
C SER A 119 -0.34 17.26 -5.72
N THR A 120 -0.48 16.84 -6.98
CA THR A 120 -0.28 15.44 -7.39
C THR A 120 1.19 15.07 -7.55
N SER A 121 2.05 16.04 -7.85
CA SER A 121 3.50 15.87 -7.86
C SER A 121 4.11 16.47 -6.60
N PHE A 122 5.04 15.74 -6.00
CA PHE A 122 5.65 16.11 -4.73
C PHE A 122 7.07 15.57 -4.60
N SER A 123 7.81 16.12 -3.64
CA SER A 123 9.18 15.73 -3.36
C SER A 123 9.32 15.19 -1.95
N VAL A 124 10.00 14.07 -1.81
CA VAL A 124 10.42 13.51 -0.52
C VAL A 124 11.90 13.88 -0.31
N PRO A 125 12.22 14.71 0.70
CA PRO A 125 13.60 15.12 0.96
C PRO A 125 14.51 13.93 1.25
N VAL A 126 15.82 14.09 1.00
CA VAL A 126 16.85 13.13 1.42
C VAL A 126 16.72 12.80 2.91
N GLY A 127 16.68 11.51 3.25
CA GLY A 127 16.52 11.03 4.63
C GLY A 127 15.12 11.26 5.22
N GLY A 128 14.19 11.79 4.42
CA GLY A 128 12.89 12.26 4.87
C GLY A 128 11.74 11.32 4.57
N LEU A 129 10.57 11.72 5.09
CA LEU A 129 9.28 11.12 4.77
C LEU A 129 8.27 12.24 4.49
N VAL A 130 7.24 11.91 3.71
CA VAL A 130 6.08 12.78 3.49
C VAL A 130 4.81 11.99 3.69
N VAL A 131 3.74 12.67 4.10
CA VAL A 131 2.41 12.09 4.34
C VAL A 131 1.43 12.75 3.38
N SER A 132 0.58 11.96 2.72
CA SER A 132 -0.42 12.48 1.81
C SER A 132 -1.46 13.31 2.55
N ASP A 133 -2.18 14.14 1.81
CA ASP A 133 -3.44 14.68 2.28
C ASP A 133 -4.42 13.52 2.60
N PRO A 134 -5.36 13.70 3.54
CA PRO A 134 -6.40 12.71 3.81
C PRO A 134 -7.24 12.42 2.57
N LEU A 135 -7.56 11.13 2.39
CA LEU A 135 -8.43 10.66 1.30
C LEU A 135 -9.61 9.90 1.88
N GLU A 136 -10.83 10.26 1.47
CA GLU A 136 -12.05 9.50 1.77
C GLU A 136 -12.06 8.22 0.93
N PHE A 137 -11.43 7.19 1.48
CA PHE A 137 -11.28 5.88 0.87
C PHE A 137 -11.52 4.84 1.96
N GLY A 138 -12.75 4.34 2.05
CA GLY A 138 -13.13 3.35 3.05
C GLY A 138 -12.41 2.03 2.83
N VAL A 139 -11.76 1.52 3.88
CA VAL A 139 -11.12 0.20 3.89
C VAL A 139 -11.58 -0.61 5.09
N ALA A 140 -11.86 -1.89 4.87
CA ALA A 140 -12.14 -2.84 5.93
C ALA A 140 -10.82 -3.31 6.60
N ALA A 141 -10.93 -3.79 7.85
CA ALA A 141 -9.81 -4.44 8.49
C ALA A 141 -9.38 -5.67 7.69
N LEU A 142 -8.07 -5.88 7.56
CA LEU A 142 -7.47 -6.96 6.79
C LEU A 142 -7.71 -6.89 5.28
N GLU A 143 -8.21 -5.76 4.76
CA GLU A 143 -8.37 -5.53 3.33
C GLU A 143 -7.03 -5.24 2.66
N THR A 144 -6.89 -5.63 1.40
CA THR A 144 -5.73 -5.28 0.58
C THR A 144 -6.06 -4.06 -0.27
N ILE A 145 -5.17 -3.10 -0.30
CA ILE A 145 -5.20 -1.95 -1.20
C ILE A 145 -4.01 -2.00 -2.16
N SER A 146 -4.15 -1.35 -3.31
CA SER A 146 -3.10 -1.14 -4.29
C SER A 146 -2.68 0.33 -4.28
N VAL A 147 -1.39 0.60 -4.11
CA VAL A 147 -0.79 1.92 -4.23
C VAL A 147 0.09 1.93 -5.48
N SER A 148 -0.21 2.83 -6.42
CA SER A 148 0.60 3.04 -7.61
C SER A 148 1.34 4.37 -7.53
N VAL A 149 2.63 4.41 -7.88
CA VAL A 149 3.42 5.63 -7.99
C VAL A 149 4.05 5.72 -9.37
N TYR A 150 4.20 6.93 -9.90
CA TYR A 150 4.84 7.20 -11.18
C TYR A 150 5.99 8.18 -11.01
N LEU A 151 7.16 7.81 -11.52
CA LEU A 151 8.37 8.62 -11.54
C LEU A 151 8.71 8.98 -12.99
N ALA A 152 8.37 10.19 -13.43
CA ALA A 152 8.69 10.63 -14.79
C ALA A 152 10.19 10.75 -15.02
N SER A 153 10.92 11.32 -14.05
CA SER A 153 12.37 11.54 -14.12
C SER A 153 13.19 10.40 -13.52
N GLY A 154 12.55 9.37 -12.96
CA GLY A 154 13.23 8.38 -12.13
C GLY A 154 13.85 8.98 -10.85
N HIS A 155 14.70 8.18 -10.20
CA HIS A 155 15.43 8.55 -9.00
C HIS A 155 16.91 8.19 -9.13
N PRO A 156 17.82 9.16 -9.04
CA PRO A 156 19.24 8.89 -9.13
C PRO A 156 19.82 8.41 -7.79
N GLY A 157 20.76 7.46 -7.86
CA GLY A 157 21.46 6.95 -6.69
C GLY A 157 20.68 5.89 -5.91
N LYS A 158 20.80 5.94 -4.58
CA LYS A 158 20.27 4.89 -3.69
C LYS A 158 18.74 4.90 -3.63
N ILE A 159 18.15 3.73 -3.49
CA ILE A 159 16.69 3.56 -3.40
C ILE A 159 16.33 3.00 -2.03
N THR A 160 15.25 3.52 -1.44
CA THR A 160 14.63 2.92 -0.25
C THR A 160 13.65 1.82 -0.68
N SER A 161 13.84 0.61 -0.16
CA SER A 161 12.98 -0.56 -0.45
C SER A 161 12.69 -1.39 0.81
N HIS A 162 11.96 -2.49 0.63
CA HIS A 162 11.70 -3.49 1.68
C HIS A 162 11.76 -4.92 1.13
N PRO A 163 12.96 -5.46 0.83
CA PRO A 163 13.14 -6.77 0.21
C PRO A 163 12.49 -7.94 0.95
N GLY A 164 12.44 -7.88 2.28
CA GLY A 164 11.81 -8.89 3.14
C GLY A 164 10.29 -9.00 3.01
N SER A 165 9.65 -8.23 2.12
CA SER A 165 8.19 -8.24 2.02
C SER A 165 7.62 -9.49 1.34
N PHE A 166 8.31 -10.17 0.43
CA PHE A 166 7.71 -11.29 -0.32
C PHE A 166 6.32 -10.95 -0.89
N THR A 167 6.17 -9.72 -1.40
CA THR A 167 4.94 -9.23 -2.03
C THR A 167 5.26 -8.66 -3.39
N THR A 168 4.57 -9.15 -4.42
CA THR A 168 4.83 -8.81 -5.80
C THR A 168 4.42 -7.37 -6.05
N SER A 169 5.41 -6.54 -6.35
CA SER A 169 5.20 -5.24 -6.99
C SER A 169 5.36 -5.40 -8.50
N TRP A 170 4.63 -4.58 -9.26
CA TRP A 170 4.69 -4.57 -10.71
C TRP A 170 5.26 -3.25 -11.22
N LEU A 171 6.23 -3.35 -12.12
CA LEU A 171 6.86 -2.22 -12.78
C LEU A 171 6.38 -2.14 -14.22
N GLN A 172 6.10 -0.95 -14.70
CA GLN A 172 5.74 -0.69 -16.10
C GLN A 172 6.27 0.67 -16.53
N TRP A 173 6.76 0.81 -17.76
CA TRP A 173 7.04 2.13 -18.32
C TRP A 173 5.76 2.94 -18.56
N GLY A 174 5.92 4.27 -18.54
CA GLY A 174 4.83 5.21 -18.70
C GLY A 174 4.07 5.50 -17.41
N ASN A 175 3.19 6.51 -17.49
CA ASN A 175 2.27 6.82 -16.41
C ASN A 175 1.01 5.94 -16.53
N SER A 176 0.86 4.98 -15.63
CA SER A 176 -0.24 4.01 -15.64
C SER A 176 -0.89 3.86 -14.27
N ILE A 177 -0.83 4.91 -13.44
CA ILE A 177 -1.40 4.88 -12.08
C ILE A 177 -2.94 4.75 -12.08
N HIS A 178 -3.60 5.06 -13.20
CA HIS A 178 -5.05 4.91 -13.40
C HIS A 178 -5.40 3.89 -14.50
N GLU A 179 -4.50 2.94 -14.80
CA GLU A 179 -4.83 1.82 -15.69
C GLU A 179 -5.41 0.65 -14.90
N GLU A 180 -6.52 0.08 -15.39
CA GLU A 180 -7.18 -1.07 -14.76
C GLU A 180 -6.22 -2.26 -14.65
N ASN A 181 -5.41 -2.51 -15.68
CA ASN A 181 -4.44 -3.60 -15.70
C ASN A 181 -3.15 -3.13 -16.36
N LEU A 182 -2.02 -3.49 -15.76
CA LEU A 182 -0.71 -3.26 -16.37
C LEU A 182 -0.48 -4.31 -17.47
N THR A 183 -0.38 -3.82 -18.71
CA THR A 183 -0.38 -4.64 -19.93
C THR A 183 0.69 -4.27 -20.95
N ASP A 184 1.50 -3.24 -20.69
CA ASP A 184 2.60 -2.87 -21.59
C ASP A 184 3.63 -4.01 -21.70
N ALA A 185 4.41 -4.02 -22.78
CA ALA A 185 5.45 -5.01 -23.00
C ALA A 185 6.56 -4.98 -21.92
N SER A 186 6.73 -3.85 -21.23
CA SER A 186 7.71 -3.68 -20.14
C SER A 186 7.26 -4.24 -18.80
N VAL A 187 6.00 -4.70 -18.65
CA VAL A 187 5.47 -5.16 -17.36
C VAL A 187 6.36 -6.24 -16.75
N SER A 188 6.91 -5.96 -15.57
CA SER A 188 7.84 -6.84 -14.89
C SER A 188 7.53 -6.95 -13.39
N PRO A 189 7.48 -8.17 -12.83
CA PRO A 189 7.28 -8.35 -11.39
C PRO A 189 8.59 -8.13 -10.62
N THR A 190 8.47 -7.69 -9.37
CA THR A 190 9.58 -7.62 -8.42
C THR A 190 9.07 -8.00 -7.04
N PRO A 191 9.71 -8.93 -6.30
CA PRO A 191 9.11 -9.56 -5.13
C PRO A 191 9.21 -8.73 -3.84
N HIS A 192 9.18 -7.40 -3.95
CA HIS A 192 9.21 -6.52 -2.78
C HIS A 192 8.67 -5.11 -3.06
N TRP A 193 8.52 -4.31 -1.99
CA TRP A 193 8.07 -2.92 -2.06
C TRP A 193 9.24 -1.94 -2.23
N PHE A 194 9.00 -0.85 -2.96
CA PHE A 194 9.85 0.33 -3.09
C PHE A 194 9.10 1.57 -2.58
N LEU A 195 9.83 2.51 -1.97
CA LEU A 195 9.43 3.88 -1.62
C LEU A 195 8.27 4.04 -0.60
N LEU A 196 7.33 3.10 -0.54
CA LEU A 196 6.16 3.10 0.32
C LEU A 196 6.55 2.73 1.75
N ASN A 197 6.15 3.55 2.72
CA ASN A 197 6.58 3.39 4.12
C ASN A 197 5.44 3.04 5.07
N ALA A 198 4.28 3.69 4.95
CA ALA A 198 3.15 3.42 5.82
C ALA A 198 1.81 3.75 5.18
N VAL A 199 0.76 3.13 5.72
CA VAL A 199 -0.64 3.47 5.48
C VAL A 199 -1.29 3.69 6.83
N GLU A 200 -1.94 4.84 6.97
CA GLU A 200 -2.69 5.21 8.16
C GLU A 200 -4.16 5.28 7.82
N VAL A 201 -4.99 4.84 8.76
CA VAL A 201 -6.44 4.95 8.70
C VAL A 201 -6.92 5.92 9.77
N PHE A 202 -7.96 6.68 9.46
CA PHE A 202 -8.67 7.49 10.44
C PHE A 202 -9.69 6.60 11.14
N ALA A 203 -9.46 6.33 12.42
CA ALA A 203 -10.25 5.38 13.21
C ALA A 203 -10.66 5.97 14.55
N PRO A 204 -11.75 5.46 15.17
CA PRO A 204 -12.14 5.85 16.52
C PRO A 204 -11.01 5.64 17.53
N ASP A 205 -10.93 6.45 18.57
CA ASP A 205 -9.84 6.47 19.55
C ASP A 205 -9.61 5.12 20.24
N ALA A 206 -10.66 4.31 20.37
CA ALA A 206 -10.60 2.96 20.92
C ALA A 206 -9.81 1.98 20.02
N ALA A 207 -9.63 2.29 18.74
CA ALA A 207 -8.84 1.47 17.82
C ALA A 207 -7.36 1.50 18.25
N SER A 208 -6.75 0.32 18.29
CA SER A 208 -5.36 0.12 18.69
C SER A 208 -4.64 -0.73 17.64
N ALA A 209 -3.43 -0.32 17.27
CA ALA A 209 -2.54 -1.10 16.41
C ALA A 209 -1.41 -1.70 17.26
N LEU A 210 -1.07 -2.96 17.00
CA LEU A 210 0.08 -3.63 17.60
C LEU A 210 1.21 -3.65 16.57
N PHE A 211 2.37 -3.11 16.95
CA PHE A 211 3.60 -3.22 16.17
C PHE A 211 4.50 -4.26 16.81
N LEU A 212 4.92 -5.23 16.01
CA LEU A 212 5.90 -6.24 16.41
C LEU A 212 7.26 -5.83 15.83
N VAL A 213 8.25 -5.66 16.69
CA VAL A 213 9.65 -5.38 16.32
C VAL A 213 10.44 -6.68 16.53
N GLY A 214 11.19 -7.11 15.52
CA GLY A 214 12.01 -8.30 15.62
C GLY A 214 13.02 -8.44 14.48
N ASP A 215 13.59 -9.62 14.34
CA ASP A 215 14.61 -9.95 13.33
C ASP A 215 14.01 -10.36 11.97
N SER A 216 14.82 -10.90 11.06
CA SER A 216 14.41 -11.31 9.72
C SER A 216 13.23 -12.31 9.68
N ILE A 217 12.93 -13.01 10.78
CA ILE A 217 11.76 -13.91 10.92
C ILE A 217 10.49 -13.10 11.15
N THR A 218 10.60 -11.99 11.89
CA THR A 218 9.50 -11.03 12.03
C THR A 218 9.24 -10.33 10.69
N ASP A 219 10.31 -10.08 9.93
CA ASP A 219 10.25 -9.32 8.68
C ASP A 219 9.65 -10.12 7.50
N GLY A 220 9.93 -11.42 7.41
CA GLY A 220 9.33 -12.28 6.37
C GLY A 220 9.95 -13.66 6.14
N PHE A 221 11.00 -14.06 6.86
CA PHE A 221 11.60 -15.38 6.66
C PHE A 221 10.59 -16.51 6.90
N GLY A 222 10.31 -17.30 5.86
CA GLY A 222 9.31 -18.38 5.89
C GLY A 222 7.88 -17.97 5.51
N SER A 223 7.65 -16.77 4.97
CA SER A 223 6.38 -16.41 4.34
C SER A 223 6.30 -16.85 2.88
N ASP A 224 5.10 -17.24 2.44
CA ASP A 224 4.84 -17.54 1.03
C ASP A 224 4.61 -16.24 0.27
N MET A 225 5.03 -16.23 -1.00
CA MET A 225 4.87 -15.08 -1.89
C MET A 225 3.39 -14.66 -1.96
N ASP A 226 3.11 -13.38 -1.71
CA ASP A 226 1.78 -12.76 -1.75
C ASP A 226 0.74 -13.30 -0.74
N ALA A 227 1.10 -14.24 0.13
CA ALA A 227 0.17 -14.91 1.04
C ALA A 227 -0.25 -14.07 2.26
N ASN A 228 0.40 -12.93 2.49
CA ASN A 228 0.25 -12.12 3.70
C ASN A 228 0.35 -12.95 5.01
N ASN A 229 1.27 -13.89 5.06
CA ASN A 229 1.42 -14.81 6.18
C ASN A 229 2.76 -14.62 6.91
N ARG A 230 3.33 -13.41 6.89
CA ARG A 230 4.48 -13.08 7.76
C ARG A 230 4.04 -13.18 9.22
N GLN A 231 4.95 -13.49 10.15
CA GLN A 231 4.60 -13.67 11.57
C GLN A 231 3.78 -12.49 12.13
N VAL A 232 4.11 -11.26 11.73
CA VAL A 232 3.35 -10.06 12.10
C VAL A 232 1.90 -10.13 11.61
N GLN A 233 1.67 -10.55 10.38
CA GLN A 233 0.34 -10.67 9.80
C GLN A 233 -0.43 -11.88 10.39
N ARG A 234 0.22 -13.01 10.67
CA ARG A 234 -0.40 -14.18 11.34
C ARG A 234 -0.91 -13.84 12.74
N SER A 235 -0.17 -13.03 13.48
CA SER A 235 -0.59 -12.58 14.82
C SER A 235 -1.84 -11.69 14.77
N SER A 236 -1.98 -10.87 13.72
CA SER A 236 -3.16 -10.02 13.51
C SER A 236 -4.40 -10.80 13.06
N SER A 237 -4.23 -11.97 12.44
CA SER A 237 -5.33 -12.85 12.01
C SER A 237 -5.73 -13.91 13.04
N GLY A 238 -5.06 -13.98 14.20
CA GLY A 238 -5.37 -14.96 15.25
C GLY A 238 -5.03 -16.41 14.91
N THR A 239 -4.29 -16.66 13.83
CA THR A 239 -3.92 -17.99 13.36
C THR A 239 -2.53 -18.36 13.86
N ALA A 240 -2.45 -19.26 14.85
CA ALA A 240 -1.18 -19.88 15.25
C ALA A 240 -0.64 -20.76 14.11
N PRO A 241 0.69 -20.89 13.94
CA PRO A 241 1.24 -21.83 12.98
C PRO A 241 0.95 -23.27 13.41
N GLU A 242 0.35 -24.06 12.52
CA GLU A 242 0.46 -25.51 12.61
C GLU A 242 1.92 -25.87 12.33
N SER A 243 2.58 -26.44 13.34
CA SER A 243 3.93 -26.97 13.22
C SER A 243 3.91 -28.21 12.32
N GLY A 244 4.59 -28.11 11.17
CA GLY A 244 5.06 -29.26 10.38
C GLY A 244 6.51 -29.56 10.68
#